data_AF-A0AAW9IYN4-F1
#
_entry.id   AF-A0AAW9IYN4-F1
#
_cell.length_a   1.000
_cell.length_b   1.000
_cell.length_c   1.000
_cell.angle_alpha   90.00
_cell.angle_beta   90.00
_cell.angle_gamma   90.00
#
_symmetry.space_group_name_H-M   'P 1'
#
loop_
_entity.id
_entity.type
_entity.pdbx_description
1 polymer ?
#
loop_
_entity_poly.entity_id
_entity_poly.type
_entity_poly.pdbx_seq_one_letter_code
_entity_poly.pdbx_strand_id
1 'polypeptide(L)'
;SLSCADIMTYLFFEEMSIDPENPKMVNRDRFVLSKGHGAPALYSVLGEKGFFDKSEFTGLRKIGRLLQGHPDSKHIPGVDVSTGSLGQGISNAVGMALGLKLSNQESKVYCLLGDGEIQEGLVWEASMCAAHYKLNNLV
;
A
#
# COMPACT_ATOMS: atom_id res chain seq x y z
N SER A 1 2.87 -2.06 13.69
CA SER A 1 3.97 -2.23 12.72
C SER A 1 4.63 -3.59 12.85
N LEU A 2 5.11 -4.00 14.03
CA LEU A 2 5.86 -5.26 14.19
C LEU A 2 5.08 -6.51 13.73
N SER A 3 3.76 -6.55 13.96
CA SER A 3 2.92 -7.71 13.61
C SER A 3 2.81 -8.01 12.11
N CYS A 4 3.23 -7.10 11.22
CA CYS A 4 3.20 -7.34 9.78
C CYS A 4 4.60 -7.34 9.14
N ALA A 5 5.68 -7.39 9.93
CA ALA A 5 7.04 -7.29 9.41
C ALA A 5 7.37 -8.40 8.40
N ASP A 6 7.03 -9.65 8.71
CA ASP A 6 7.33 -10.80 7.83
C ASP A 6 6.52 -10.75 6.53
N ILE A 7 5.23 -10.41 6.61
CA ILE A 7 4.34 -10.26 5.44
C ILE A 7 4.87 -9.15 4.54
N MET A 8 5.19 -7.98 5.10
CA MET A 8 5.72 -6.84 4.34
C MET A 8 7.06 -7.18 3.70
N THR A 9 7.93 -7.90 4.41
CA THR A 9 9.23 -8.32 3.88
C THR A 9 9.06 -9.27 2.70
N TYR A 10 8.26 -10.32 2.84
CA TYR A 10 8.01 -11.26 1.75
C TYR A 10 7.42 -10.54 0.51
N LEU A 11 6.40 -9.70 0.71
CA LEU A 11 5.78 -8.97 -0.40
C LEU A 11 6.77 -8.08 -1.15
N PHE A 12 7.54 -7.25 -0.44
CA PHE A 12 8.42 -6.27 -1.10
C PHE A 12 9.73 -6.87 -1.62
N PHE A 13 10.20 -7.97 -1.03
CA PHE A 13 11.49 -8.55 -1.37
C PHE A 13 11.43 -9.74 -2.32
N GLU A 14 10.33 -10.50 -2.32
CA GLU A 14 10.22 -11.75 -3.08
C GLU A 14 9.04 -11.77 -4.07
N GLU A 15 7.84 -11.34 -3.65
CA GLU A 15 6.61 -11.55 -4.44
C GLU A 15 6.32 -10.42 -5.44
N MET A 16 6.41 -9.16 -5.02
CA MET A 16 5.93 -8.03 -5.81
C MET A 16 6.91 -7.64 -6.92
N SER A 17 6.38 -7.43 -8.12
CA SER A 17 7.09 -6.81 -9.23
C SER A 17 7.09 -5.29 -9.07
N ILE A 18 8.13 -4.78 -8.40
CA ILE A 18 8.35 -3.35 -8.13
C ILE A 18 9.80 -2.95 -8.40
N ASP A 19 9.99 -1.68 -8.79
CA ASP A 19 11.30 -1.11 -9.08
C ASP A 19 11.48 0.21 -8.30
N PRO A 20 12.44 0.30 -7.37
CA PRO A 20 12.74 1.53 -6.63
C PRO A 20 13.31 2.64 -7.51
N GLU A 21 13.98 2.32 -8.62
CA GLU A 21 14.50 3.30 -9.58
C GLU A 21 13.41 3.82 -10.51
N ASN A 22 12.33 3.05 -10.69
CA ASN A 22 11.13 3.45 -11.41
C ASN A 22 9.82 3.20 -10.60
N PRO A 23 9.55 4.00 -9.54
CA PRO A 23 8.35 3.85 -8.70
C PRO A 23 7.03 4.09 -9.43
N LYS A 24 7.08 4.55 -10.69
CA LYS A 24 5.92 4.80 -11.56
C LYS A 24 5.85 3.82 -12.75
N MET A 25 6.64 2.75 -12.72
CA MET A 25 6.56 1.68 -13.72
C MET A 25 5.09 1.27 -13.93
N VAL A 26 4.64 1.26 -15.19
CA VAL A 26 3.22 1.13 -15.53
C VAL A 26 2.64 -0.19 -14.99
N ASN A 27 3.31 -1.29 -15.28
CA ASN A 27 2.86 -2.65 -14.97
C ASN A 27 3.36 -3.17 -13.61
N ARG A 28 3.77 -2.28 -12.69
CA ARG A 28 4.19 -2.71 -11.35
C ARG A 28 3.01 -3.16 -10.51
N ASP A 29 3.28 -4.07 -9.59
CA ASP A 29 2.33 -4.38 -8.53
C ASP A 29 2.14 -3.16 -7.61
N ARG A 30 0.93 -3.08 -7.06
CA ARG A 30 0.52 -1.99 -6.16
C ARG A 30 0.40 -2.53 -4.75
N PHE A 31 0.77 -1.70 -3.77
CA PHE A 31 0.61 -2.05 -2.36
C PHE A 31 -0.12 -0.94 -1.62
N VAL A 32 -1.19 -1.30 -0.91
CA VAL A 32 -1.96 -0.38 -0.09
C VAL A 32 -1.89 -0.81 1.37
N LEU A 33 -1.30 0.04 2.21
CA LEU A 33 -1.37 -0.11 3.66
C LEU A 33 -2.66 0.52 4.18
N SER A 34 -3.77 -0.21 4.12
CA SER A 34 -5.09 0.31 4.56
C SER A 34 -5.07 0.67 6.04
N LYS A 35 -4.45 -0.18 6.86
CA LYS A 35 -4.11 0.09 8.27
C LYS A 35 -2.98 1.12 8.43
N GLY A 36 -3.18 2.34 7.94
CA GLY A 36 -2.15 3.37 7.76
C GLY A 36 -1.30 3.69 9.00
N HIS A 37 -1.80 3.44 10.22
CA HIS A 37 -1.01 3.59 11.45
C HIS A 37 0.20 2.65 11.52
N GLY A 38 0.24 1.59 10.69
CA GLY A 38 1.40 0.72 10.48
C GLY A 38 2.53 1.35 9.66
N ALA A 39 2.47 2.64 9.33
CA ALA A 39 3.39 3.37 8.45
C ALA A 39 4.88 3.03 8.66
N PRO A 40 5.42 2.90 9.90
CA PRO A 40 6.81 2.53 10.10
C PRO A 40 7.21 1.23 9.37
N ALA A 41 6.34 0.21 9.31
CA ALA A 41 6.66 -1.04 8.61
C ALA A 41 6.77 -0.83 7.09
N LEU A 42 5.86 -0.05 6.50
CA LEU A 42 5.91 0.31 5.08
C LEU A 42 7.16 1.13 4.76
N TYR A 43 7.48 2.12 5.59
CA TYR A 43 8.69 2.93 5.38
C TYR A 43 9.96 2.10 5.52
N SER A 44 10.02 1.17 6.48
CA SER A 44 11.16 0.27 6.61
C SER A 44 11.41 -0.52 5.32
N VAL A 45 10.40 -1.19 4.76
CA VAL A 45 10.61 -1.98 3.53
C VAL A 45 10.92 -1.11 2.31
N LEU A 46 10.29 0.08 2.20
CA LEU A 46 10.59 1.02 1.10
C LEU A 46 12.01 1.58 1.18
N GLY A 47 12.47 1.98 2.36
CA GLY A 47 13.83 2.48 2.56
C GLY A 47 14.89 1.38 2.42
N GLU A 48 14.59 0.15 2.83
CA GLU A 48 15.46 -1.02 2.60
C GLU A 48 15.52 -1.42 1.12
N LYS A 49 14.42 -1.27 0.37
CA LYS A 49 14.39 -1.45 -1.09
C LYS A 49 15.04 -0.30 -1.87
N GLY A 50 15.32 0.84 -1.24
CA GLY A 50 15.98 1.97 -1.88
C GLY A 50 15.05 2.98 -2.57
N PHE A 51 13.76 3.03 -2.20
CA PHE A 51 12.82 4.03 -2.73
C PHE A 51 13.15 5.47 -2.27
N PHE A 52 13.89 5.62 -1.18
CA PHE A 52 14.37 6.90 -0.66
C PHE A 52 15.62 6.68 0.21
N ASP A 53 16.34 7.77 0.53
CA ASP A 53 17.51 7.72 1.39
C ASP A 53 17.15 7.36 2.84
N LYS A 54 17.83 6.37 3.42
CA LYS A 54 17.56 5.87 4.77
C LYS A 54 17.75 6.92 5.88
N SER A 55 18.47 8.02 5.62
CA SER A 55 18.58 9.14 6.57
C SER A 55 17.21 9.77 6.92
N GLU A 56 16.21 9.62 6.04
CA GLU A 56 14.84 10.08 6.28
C GLU A 56 14.16 9.38 7.47
N PHE A 57 14.61 8.19 7.89
CA PHE A 57 14.06 7.50 9.07
C PHE A 57 14.12 8.35 10.35
N THR A 58 15.16 9.16 10.50
CA THR A 58 15.32 10.07 11.66
C THR A 58 14.35 11.25 11.63
N GLY A 59 13.69 11.47 10.50
CA GLY A 59 12.71 12.52 10.22
C GLY A 59 11.26 12.11 10.45
N LEU A 60 10.98 10.86 10.82
CA LEU A 60 9.60 10.36 11.00
C LEU A 60 8.76 11.30 11.89
N ARG A 61 7.60 11.72 11.37
CA ARG A 61 6.61 12.61 12.04
C ARG A 61 7.11 14.03 12.36
N LYS A 62 8.29 14.43 11.88
CA LYS A 62 8.77 15.81 12.05
C LYS A 62 8.22 16.72 10.95
N ILE A 63 7.96 17.97 11.30
CA ILE A 63 7.50 18.99 10.36
C ILE A 63 8.50 19.15 9.19
N GLY A 64 7.98 19.24 7.97
CA GLY A 64 8.80 19.42 6.76
C GLY A 64 9.64 18.20 6.34
N ARG A 65 9.48 17.04 6.99
CA ARG A 65 10.19 15.80 6.62
C ARG A 65 9.35 14.91 5.71
N LEU A 66 10.01 13.99 5.02
CA LEU A 66 9.37 13.09 4.06
C LEU A 66 8.37 12.14 4.74
N LEU A 67 8.80 11.46 5.81
CA LEU A 67 8.05 10.36 6.42
C LEU A 67 7.00 10.87 7.43
N GLN A 68 5.74 10.89 6.97
CA GLN A 68 4.59 11.36 7.74
C GLN A 68 4.04 10.29 8.71
N GLY A 69 3.21 10.70 9.67
CA GLY A 69 2.64 9.79 10.67
C GLY A 69 1.74 8.69 10.12
N HIS A 70 1.15 8.94 8.95
CA HIS A 70 0.49 7.99 8.07
C HIS A 70 1.06 8.17 6.65
N PRO A 71 0.97 7.16 5.76
CA PRO A 71 1.52 7.25 4.41
C PRO A 71 0.95 8.42 3.61
N ASP A 72 1.80 9.08 2.83
CA ASP A 72 1.41 10.15 1.91
C ASP A 72 1.92 9.85 0.49
N SER A 73 1.00 9.52 -0.41
CA SER A 73 1.32 9.13 -1.78
C SER A 73 1.81 10.27 -2.67
N LYS A 74 1.63 11.53 -2.24
CA LYS A 74 2.12 12.68 -3.02
C LYS A 74 3.63 12.86 -2.91
N HIS A 75 4.21 12.47 -1.77
CA HIS A 75 5.58 12.80 -1.43
C HIS A 75 6.48 11.58 -1.29
N ILE A 76 5.99 10.46 -0.77
CA ILE A 76 6.83 9.29 -0.45
C ILE A 76 6.87 8.35 -1.67
N PRO A 77 8.03 8.14 -2.32
CA PRO A 77 8.13 7.21 -3.43
C PRO A 77 7.77 5.78 -3.00
N GLY A 78 7.00 5.08 -3.85
CA GLY A 78 6.52 3.73 -3.57
C GLY A 78 5.24 3.66 -2.72
N VAL A 79 4.72 4.79 -2.21
CA VAL A 79 3.40 4.84 -1.57
C VAL A 79 2.32 5.10 -2.62
N ASP A 80 1.44 4.13 -2.83
CA ASP A 80 0.36 4.22 -3.83
C ASP A 80 -0.84 5.07 -3.38
N VAL A 81 -1.15 5.06 -2.08
CA VAL A 81 -2.33 5.73 -1.51
C VAL A 81 -1.97 6.40 -0.19
N SER A 82 -2.44 7.64 0.01
CA SER A 82 -2.43 8.26 1.33
C SER A 82 -3.50 7.62 2.21
N THR A 83 -3.11 6.99 3.31
CA THR A 83 -4.03 6.26 4.21
C THR A 83 -3.97 6.83 5.63
N GLY A 84 -4.78 6.27 6.55
CA GLY A 84 -4.86 6.71 7.96
C GLY A 84 -6.29 6.74 8.48
N SER A 85 -7.24 7.07 7.59
CA SER A 85 -8.67 6.80 7.80
C SER A 85 -8.95 5.33 7.50
N LEU A 86 -9.32 4.55 8.52
CA LEU A 86 -9.53 3.11 8.39
C LEU A 86 -10.64 2.81 7.37
N GLY A 87 -10.47 1.71 6.63
CA GLY A 87 -11.44 1.23 5.64
C GLY A 87 -11.37 1.91 4.28
N GLN A 88 -10.76 3.10 4.16
CA GLN A 88 -10.65 3.77 2.86
C GLN A 88 -9.61 3.11 1.95
N GLY A 89 -8.48 2.63 2.51
CA GLY A 89 -7.40 2.04 1.72
C GLY A 89 -7.85 0.83 0.90
N ILE A 90 -8.65 -0.08 1.47
CA ILE A 90 -9.21 -1.21 0.72
C ILE A 90 -10.15 -0.76 -0.41
N SER A 91 -10.94 0.30 -0.20
CA SER A 91 -11.77 0.87 -1.27
C SER A 91 -10.92 1.42 -2.42
N ASN A 92 -9.81 2.11 -2.10
CA ASN A 92 -8.83 2.53 -3.11
C ASN A 92 -8.18 1.33 -3.83
N ALA A 93 -7.81 0.28 -3.10
CA ALA A 93 -7.21 -0.93 -3.66
C ALA A 93 -8.16 -1.65 -4.64
N VAL A 94 -9.45 -1.74 -4.30
CA VAL A 94 -10.50 -2.25 -5.20
C VAL A 94 -10.57 -1.43 -6.48
N GLY A 95 -10.55 -0.09 -6.37
CA GLY A 95 -10.52 0.80 -7.53
C GLY A 95 -9.28 0.60 -8.42
N MET A 96 -8.10 0.42 -7.81
CA MET A 96 -6.87 0.11 -8.53
C MET A 96 -6.96 -1.23 -9.28
N ALA A 97 -7.41 -2.28 -8.59
CA ALA A 97 -7.53 -3.61 -9.17
C ALA A 97 -8.53 -3.63 -10.35
N LEU A 98 -9.67 -2.93 -10.19
CA LEU A 98 -10.64 -2.76 -11.26
C LEU A 98 -10.04 -2.01 -12.46
N GLY A 99 -9.32 -0.92 -12.23
CA GLY A 99 -8.66 -0.15 -13.29
C GLY A 99 -7.62 -0.96 -14.06
N LEU A 100 -6.80 -1.75 -13.36
CA LEU A 100 -5.82 -2.65 -13.98
C LEU A 100 -6.51 -3.72 -14.84
N LYS A 101 -7.58 -4.32 -14.32
CA LYS A 101 -8.38 -5.32 -15.03
C LYS A 101 -8.99 -4.76 -16.31
N LEU A 102 -9.59 -3.56 -16.25
CA LEU A 102 -10.14 -2.87 -17.42
C LEU A 102 -9.07 -2.51 -18.46
N SER A 103 -7.83 -2.32 -18.01
CA SER A 103 -6.68 -2.01 -18.85
C SER A 103 -5.95 -3.26 -19.37
N ASN A 104 -6.47 -4.47 -19.11
CA ASN A 104 -5.82 -5.75 -19.41
C ASN A 104 -4.38 -5.86 -18.87
N GLN A 105 -4.12 -5.25 -17.71
CA GLN A 105 -2.84 -5.39 -17.01
C GLN A 105 -2.90 -6.58 -16.04
N GLU A 106 -1.86 -7.40 -16.05
CA GLU A 106 -1.75 -8.58 -15.20
C GLU A 106 -1.24 -8.26 -13.78
N SER A 107 -0.88 -7.00 -13.52
CA SER A 107 -0.40 -6.55 -12.21
C SER A 107 -1.43 -6.79 -11.10
N LYS A 108 -0.92 -7.11 -9.92
CA LYS A 108 -1.71 -7.33 -8.72
C LYS A 108 -1.76 -6.09 -7.84
N VAL A 109 -2.81 -6.00 -7.03
CA VAL A 109 -2.94 -5.03 -5.95
C VAL A 109 -2.99 -5.79 -4.64
N TYR A 110 -2.02 -5.55 -3.78
CA TYR A 110 -1.97 -6.13 -2.44
C TYR A 110 -2.48 -5.11 -1.43
N CYS A 111 -3.41 -5.48 -0.55
CA CYS A 111 -3.97 -4.59 0.47
C CYS A 111 -3.86 -5.20 1.87
N LEU A 112 -3.15 -4.53 2.77
CA LEU A 112 -3.03 -4.98 4.16
C LEU A 112 -4.03 -4.24 5.06
N LEU A 113 -4.92 -5.01 5.70
CA LEU A 113 -5.93 -4.50 6.62
C LEU A 113 -5.62 -4.87 8.09
N GLY A 114 -6.21 -4.11 9.01
CA GLY A 114 -6.29 -4.44 10.43
C GLY A 114 -7.62 -5.10 10.84
N ASP A 115 -7.64 -5.78 11.98
CA ASP A 115 -8.84 -6.39 12.56
C ASP A 115 -9.84 -5.36 13.11
N GLY A 116 -9.35 -4.29 13.75
CA GLY A 116 -10.19 -3.15 14.12
C GLY A 116 -10.72 -2.41 12.89
N GLU A 117 -9.98 -2.44 11.78
CA GLU A 117 -10.36 -1.77 10.54
C GLU A 117 -11.50 -2.48 9.80
N ILE A 118 -11.57 -3.82 9.81
CA ILE A 118 -12.66 -4.56 9.15
C ILE A 118 -14.04 -4.35 9.81
N GLN A 119 -14.10 -3.59 10.90
CA GLN A 119 -15.35 -3.15 11.53
C GLN A 119 -15.98 -1.95 10.78
N GLU A 120 -15.21 -1.24 9.96
CA GLU A 120 -15.70 -0.14 9.13
C GLU A 120 -16.61 -0.66 8.01
N GLY A 121 -17.79 -0.06 7.85
CA GLY A 121 -18.77 -0.46 6.83
C GLY A 121 -18.21 -0.44 5.40
N LEU A 122 -17.31 0.52 5.13
CA LEU A 122 -16.65 0.68 3.83
C LEU A 122 -15.84 -0.55 3.40
N VAL A 123 -15.31 -1.33 4.35
CA VAL A 123 -14.60 -2.58 4.05
C VAL A 123 -15.55 -3.61 3.43
N TRP A 124 -16.77 -3.70 3.95
CA TRP A 124 -17.79 -4.63 3.46
C TRP A 124 -18.33 -4.22 2.09
N GLU A 125 -18.52 -2.92 1.86
CA GLU A 125 -18.87 -2.38 0.54
C GLU A 125 -17.79 -2.68 -0.50
N ALA A 126 -16.52 -2.40 -0.16
CA ALA A 126 -15.38 -2.68 -1.03
C ALA A 126 -15.25 -4.19 -1.34
N SER A 127 -15.41 -5.05 -0.33
CA SER A 127 -15.34 -6.51 -0.49
C SER A 127 -16.46 -7.05 -1.38
N MET A 128 -17.69 -6.55 -1.21
CA MET A 128 -18.83 -6.91 -2.06
C MET A 128 -18.61 -6.48 -3.51
N CYS A 129 -18.07 -5.27 -3.71
CA CYS A 129 -17.70 -4.75 -5.03
C CYS A 129 -16.61 -5.61 -5.70
N ALA A 130 -15.54 -5.96 -4.98
CA ALA A 130 -14.46 -6.80 -5.48
C ALA A 130 -14.97 -8.16 -5.98
N ALA A 131 -15.88 -8.79 -5.21
CA ALA A 131 -16.51 -10.04 -5.59
C ALA A 131 -17.41 -9.88 -6.83
N HIS A 132 -18.24 -8.83 -6.87
CA HIS A 132 -19.13 -8.55 -8.01
C HIS A 132 -18.35 -8.43 -9.33
N TYR A 133 -17.24 -7.69 -9.32
CA TYR A 133 -16.39 -7.50 -10.51
C TYR A 133 -15.38 -8.63 -10.73
N LYS A 134 -15.38 -9.67 -9.88
CA LYS A 134 -14.46 -10.82 -9.95
C LYS A 134 -13.00 -10.36 -10.00
N LEU A 135 -12.59 -9.46 -9.10
CA LEU A 135 -11.24 -8.89 -9.08
C LEU A 135 -10.22 -9.89 -8.53
N ASN A 136 -9.86 -10.88 -9.34
CA ASN A 136 -8.87 -11.92 -9.01
C ASN A 136 -7.42 -11.40 -8.95
N ASN A 137 -7.21 -10.13 -9.28
CA ASN A 137 -5.93 -9.42 -9.16
C ASN A 137 -5.84 -8.55 -7.89
N LEU A 138 -6.85 -8.59 -7.01
CA LEU A 138 -6.78 -8.01 -5.66
C LEU A 138 -6.45 -9.11 -4.66
N VAL A 139 -5.42 -8.89 -3.83
CA VAL A 139 -4.93 -9.80 -2.79
C VAL A 139 -4.97 -9.13 -1.43
#